data_AF-A0A7W0MKW6-F1
#
_entry.id   AF-A0A7W0MKW6-F1
#
_cell.length_a   1.000
_cell.length_b   1.000
_cell.length_c   1.000
_cell.angle_alpha   90.00
_cell.angle_beta   90.00
_cell.angle_gamma   90.00
#
_symmetry.space_group_name_H-M   'P 1'
#
loop_
_entity.id
_entity.type
_entity.pdbx_description
1 polymer ?
#
loop_
_entity_poly.entity_id
_entity_poly.type
_entity_poly.pdbx_seq_one_letter_code
_entity_poly.pdbx_strand_id
1 'polypeptide(L)'
;MVTPAPIKSVHLTNTQRQRLEDLWFIYGNHGIWSVLCHVFPNADVPVVQLSIDETQPAKFHYEIAKRLAPLRTEGVRIIGSGNVVHYLHAYAWGQQRIEPFDWAVRFEAQVRELLSAGNHEPLINYEALGRDAMLSAPTPDHYPLLYVAAARTQGEPVIFPVERFDGGSVSMLTVKIS
;
A
#
# COMPACT_ATOMS: atom_id res chain seq x y z
N MET A 1 -7.39 -31.76 9.38
CA MET A 1 -8.60 -30.92 9.47
C MET A 1 -8.24 -29.79 10.44
N VAL A 2 -7.77 -28.65 9.92
CA VAL A 2 -7.25 -27.54 10.73
C VAL A 2 -8.35 -26.50 10.85
N THR A 3 -8.77 -26.21 12.07
CA THR A 3 -9.74 -25.16 12.40
C THR A 3 -9.09 -23.78 12.20
N PRO A 4 -9.76 -22.79 11.58
CA PRO A 4 -9.25 -21.43 11.52
C PRO A 4 -9.36 -20.76 12.90
N ALA A 5 -8.34 -20.00 13.28
CA ALA A 5 -8.34 -19.18 14.48
C ALA A 5 -9.37 -18.02 14.38
N PRO A 6 -9.99 -17.59 15.50
CA PRO A 6 -11.08 -16.63 15.45
C PRO A 6 -10.59 -15.21 15.12
N ILE A 7 -11.35 -14.54 14.26
CA ILE A 7 -11.27 -13.10 14.01
C ILE A 7 -11.59 -12.40 15.34
N LYS A 8 -10.62 -11.67 15.91
CA LYS A 8 -10.86 -10.78 17.05
C LYS A 8 -11.61 -9.55 16.54
N SER A 9 -12.89 -9.45 16.89
CA SER A 9 -13.69 -8.24 16.69
C SER A 9 -13.21 -7.13 17.62
N VAL A 10 -13.04 -5.91 17.10
CA VAL A 10 -12.80 -4.72 17.92
C VAL A 10 -14.10 -3.92 17.97
N HIS A 11 -14.60 -3.71 19.19
CA HIS A 11 -15.80 -2.93 19.49
C HIS A 11 -15.52 -1.44 19.31
N LEU A 12 -16.39 -0.75 18.58
CA LEU A 12 -16.43 0.71 18.52
C LEU A 12 -17.32 1.21 19.66
N THR A 13 -16.75 1.94 20.62
CA THR A 13 -17.52 2.79 21.52
C THR A 13 -16.98 4.22 21.44
N ASN A 14 -17.93 5.16 21.28
CA ASN A 14 -17.68 6.59 21.42
C ASN A 14 -17.11 6.87 22.81
N THR A 15 -16.23 7.88 22.88
CA THR A 15 -15.62 8.49 24.07
C THR A 15 -14.21 7.99 24.41
N GLN A 16 -13.17 8.69 23.94
CA GLN A 16 -11.88 8.80 24.64
C GLN A 16 -10.95 9.85 24.01
N ARG A 17 -11.15 11.11 24.38
CA ARG A 17 -10.23 12.23 24.12
C ARG A 17 -8.99 12.22 25.04
N GLN A 18 -8.70 11.10 25.71
CA GLN A 18 -7.78 11.04 26.86
C GLN A 18 -6.94 9.74 26.95
N ARG A 19 -6.79 8.98 25.86
CA ARG A 19 -5.90 7.80 25.81
C ARG A 19 -4.90 7.83 24.65
N LEU A 20 -4.47 9.02 24.24
CA LEU A 20 -3.42 9.15 23.22
C LEU A 20 -2.01 8.90 23.79
N GLU A 21 -1.87 8.79 25.10
CA GLU A 21 -0.56 8.60 25.76
C GLU A 21 -0.24 7.12 26.06
N ASP A 22 -1.25 6.24 26.03
CA ASP A 22 -1.12 4.79 26.31
C ASP A 22 -1.28 3.90 25.07
N LEU A 23 -1.57 4.47 23.90
CA LEU A 23 -1.48 3.81 22.59
C LEU A 23 -0.08 4.00 22.02
N TRP A 24 0.93 3.56 22.76
CA TRP A 24 2.29 3.46 22.22
C TRP A 24 2.22 2.66 20.94
N PHE A 25 2.43 3.35 19.81
CA PHE A 25 2.97 2.83 18.56
C PHE A 25 2.64 1.35 18.35
N ILE A 26 1.45 1.06 17.80
CA ILE A 26 1.09 -0.29 17.38
C ILE A 26 2.24 -0.79 16.50
N TYR A 27 3.06 -1.67 17.09
CA TYR A 27 4.31 -2.16 16.56
C TYR A 27 4.11 -2.64 15.13
N GLY A 28 4.77 -1.99 14.15
CA GLY A 28 5.00 -2.61 12.84
C GLY A 28 5.21 -1.71 11.63
N ASN A 29 4.66 -0.48 11.56
CA ASN A 29 4.78 0.29 10.31
C ASN A 29 4.96 1.81 10.50
N HIS A 30 6.22 2.24 10.57
CA HIS A 30 6.60 3.66 10.49
C HIS A 30 6.05 4.35 9.22
N GLY A 31 5.82 3.60 8.14
CA GLY A 31 5.36 4.13 6.85
C GLY A 31 3.96 4.73 6.89
N ILE A 32 2.97 4.09 7.51
CA ILE A 32 1.62 4.66 7.53
C ILE A 32 1.50 5.83 8.52
N TRP A 33 2.18 5.75 9.66
CA TRP A 33 2.19 6.85 10.63
C TRP A 33 2.83 8.11 10.06
N SER A 34 3.96 7.98 9.34
CA SER A 34 4.65 9.11 8.72
C SER A 34 3.79 9.80 7.66
N VAL A 35 2.89 9.08 7.00
CA VAL A 35 1.90 9.68 6.08
C VAL A 35 0.77 10.37 6.87
N LEU A 36 0.13 9.66 7.80
CA LEU A 36 -1.07 10.14 8.47
C LEU A 36 -0.82 11.36 9.37
N CYS A 37 0.34 11.49 10.00
CA CYS A 37 0.66 12.66 10.83
C CYS A 37 0.78 13.96 10.00
N HIS A 38 1.07 13.86 8.70
CA HIS A 38 1.08 15.00 7.78
C HIS A 38 -0.29 15.24 7.13
N VAL A 39 -1.04 14.18 6.81
CA VAL A 39 -2.36 14.32 6.16
C VAL A 39 -3.45 14.73 7.15
N PHE A 40 -3.42 14.21 8.39
CA PHE A 40 -4.38 14.48 9.46
C PHE A 40 -3.64 14.87 10.75
N PRO A 41 -3.00 16.06 10.80
CA PRO A 41 -2.13 16.45 11.92
C PRO A 41 -2.86 16.56 13.26
N ASN A 42 -4.19 16.74 13.24
CA ASN A 42 -5.01 16.85 14.45
C ASN A 42 -5.54 15.50 14.95
N ALA A 43 -5.27 14.39 14.25
CA ALA A 43 -5.78 13.05 14.56
C ALA A 43 -7.30 13.00 14.78
N ASP A 44 -8.04 13.76 13.97
CA ASP A 44 -9.49 13.95 14.05
C ASP A 44 -10.29 12.94 13.19
N VAL A 45 -9.59 12.06 12.48
CA VAL A 45 -10.17 10.98 11.68
C VAL A 45 -9.93 9.64 12.37
N PRO A 46 -10.99 8.84 12.66
CA PRO A 46 -10.81 7.49 13.19
C PRO A 46 -10.08 6.58 12.20
N VAL A 47 -9.12 5.79 12.71
CA VAL A 47 -8.32 4.86 11.89
C VAL A 47 -8.55 3.44 12.36
N VAL A 48 -8.81 2.54 11.41
CA VAL A 48 -8.77 1.09 11.60
C VAL A 48 -7.60 0.54 10.80
N GLN A 49 -6.72 -0.20 11.47
CA GLN A 49 -5.55 -0.80 10.84
C GLN A 49 -5.85 -2.22 10.38
N LEU A 50 -5.57 -2.50 9.11
CA LEU A 50 -5.62 -3.84 8.54
C LEU A 50 -4.19 -4.30 8.24
N SER A 51 -3.81 -5.46 8.78
CA SER A 51 -2.50 -6.06 8.53
C SER A 51 -2.47 -6.85 7.21
N ILE A 52 -1.28 -6.98 6.64
CA ILE A 52 -0.99 -7.91 5.55
C ILE A 52 -0.61 -9.27 6.15
N ASP A 53 -1.06 -10.35 5.54
CA ASP A 53 -0.70 -11.73 5.88
C ASP A 53 0.30 -12.21 4.84
N GLU A 54 1.58 -12.18 5.19
CA GLU A 54 2.68 -12.53 4.28
C GLU A 54 2.65 -14.00 3.83
N THR A 55 1.88 -14.86 4.51
CA THR A 55 1.71 -16.27 4.11
C THR A 55 0.68 -16.45 3.00
N GLN A 56 -0.01 -15.39 2.59
CA GLN A 56 -1.06 -15.42 1.59
C GLN A 56 -0.62 -14.77 0.26
N PRO A 57 -1.09 -15.30 -0.88
CA PRO A 57 -0.71 -14.76 -2.18
C PRO A 57 -1.37 -13.40 -2.44
N ALA A 58 -0.79 -12.59 -3.34
CA ALA A 58 -1.34 -11.31 -3.78
C ALA A 58 -2.85 -11.36 -4.13
N LYS A 59 -3.30 -12.44 -4.77
CA LYS A 59 -4.71 -12.65 -5.14
C LYS A 59 -5.64 -12.70 -3.92
N PHE A 60 -5.20 -13.26 -2.80
CA PHE A 60 -5.97 -13.28 -1.56
C PHE A 60 -6.23 -11.85 -1.06
N HIS A 61 -5.19 -11.02 -1.03
CA HIS A 61 -5.27 -9.62 -0.64
C HIS A 61 -6.17 -8.81 -1.57
N TYR A 62 -6.06 -9.04 -2.88
CA TYR A 62 -6.89 -8.38 -3.89
C TYR A 62 -8.39 -8.70 -3.69
N GLU A 63 -8.74 -9.97 -3.41
CA GLU A 63 -10.14 -10.36 -3.15
C GLU A 63 -10.68 -9.82 -1.82
N ILE A 64 -9.84 -9.68 -0.77
CA ILE A 64 -10.23 -8.97 0.45
C ILE A 64 -10.57 -7.52 0.12
N ALA A 65 -9.69 -6.84 -0.62
CA ALA A 65 -9.86 -5.44 -0.94
C ALA A 65 -11.12 -5.16 -1.77
N LYS A 66 -11.47 -6.05 -2.71
CA LYS A 66 -12.76 -5.97 -3.43
C LYS A 66 -13.97 -6.01 -2.49
N ARG A 67 -13.91 -6.79 -1.40
CA ARG A 67 -14.98 -6.84 -0.38
C ARG A 67 -15.03 -5.58 0.48
N LEU A 68 -13.92 -4.84 0.58
CA LEU A 68 -13.86 -3.56 1.28
C LEU A 68 -14.32 -2.38 0.41
N ALA A 69 -14.31 -2.52 -0.91
CA ALA A 69 -14.68 -1.46 -1.86
C ALA A 69 -16.02 -0.77 -1.55
N PRO A 70 -17.11 -1.46 -1.15
CA PRO A 70 -18.38 -0.82 -0.81
C PRO A 70 -18.29 0.22 0.32
N LEU A 71 -17.34 0.05 1.26
CA LEU A 71 -17.14 1.00 2.37
C LEU A 71 -16.79 2.42 1.89
N ARG A 72 -16.25 2.56 0.67
CA ARG A 72 -15.99 3.87 0.05
C ARG A 72 -17.27 4.68 -0.12
N THR A 73 -18.40 4.03 -0.38
CA THR A 73 -19.72 4.68 -0.49
C THR A 73 -20.31 5.06 0.86
N GLU A 74 -19.79 4.50 1.95
CA GLU A 74 -20.18 4.78 3.34
C GLU A 74 -19.28 5.87 3.99
N GLY A 75 -18.45 6.54 3.20
CA GLY A 75 -17.54 7.60 3.68
C GLY A 75 -16.21 7.10 4.24
N VAL A 76 -15.90 5.80 4.10
CA VAL A 76 -14.61 5.23 4.53
C VAL A 76 -13.56 5.44 3.45
N ARG A 77 -12.38 5.95 3.82
CA ARG A 77 -11.22 6.07 2.93
C ARG A 77 -10.31 4.86 3.07
N ILE A 78 -9.95 4.24 1.96
CA ILE A 78 -8.97 3.15 1.92
C ILE A 78 -7.60 3.75 1.58
N ILE A 79 -6.63 3.54 2.47
CA ILE A 79 -5.25 4.03 2.32
C ILE A 79 -4.33 2.83 2.39
N GLY A 80 -3.56 2.59 1.33
CA GLY A 80 -2.45 1.65 1.31
C GLY A 80 -1.13 2.41 1.42
N SER A 81 -0.25 1.98 2.33
CA SER A 81 1.10 2.54 2.47
C SER A 81 2.13 1.44 2.29
N GLY A 82 2.98 1.61 1.28
CA GLY A 82 4.04 0.70 0.87
C GLY A 82 4.77 1.29 -0.34
N ASN A 83 5.56 0.48 -1.03
CA ASN A 83 6.31 0.92 -2.20
C ASN A 83 6.19 -0.11 -3.32
N VAL A 84 6.01 0.35 -4.56
CA VAL A 84 5.96 -0.55 -5.74
C VAL A 84 7.34 -1.05 -6.13
N VAL A 85 8.38 -0.26 -5.85
CA VAL A 85 9.78 -0.65 -5.91
C VAL A 85 10.35 -0.49 -4.50
N HIS A 86 10.85 -1.56 -3.90
CA HIS A 86 11.42 -1.59 -2.56
C HIS A 86 12.60 -2.58 -2.50
N TYR A 87 13.75 -2.18 -3.03
CA TYR A 87 14.96 -3.01 -2.97
C TYR A 87 16.08 -2.36 -2.15
N LEU A 88 16.03 -2.59 -0.84
CA LEU A 88 16.96 -1.98 0.12
C LEU A 88 18.42 -2.46 -0.03
N HIS A 89 18.66 -3.63 -0.65
CA HIS A 89 20.02 -4.09 -0.93
C HIS A 89 20.74 -3.16 -1.92
N ALA A 90 20.01 -2.59 -2.87
CA ALA A 90 20.55 -1.64 -3.85
C ALA A 90 20.42 -0.17 -3.43
N TYR A 91 19.86 0.10 -2.23
CA TYR A 91 19.61 1.47 -1.79
C TYR A 91 20.92 2.19 -1.45
N ALA A 92 21.07 3.41 -1.97
CA ALA A 92 22.28 4.21 -1.76
C ALA A 92 22.27 4.95 -0.42
N TRP A 93 22.53 4.22 0.67
CA TRP A 93 22.59 4.77 2.03
C TRP A 93 23.62 5.91 2.13
N GLY A 94 23.17 7.09 2.59
CA GLY A 94 24.03 8.24 2.84
C GLY A 94 24.43 9.06 1.60
N GLN A 95 24.01 8.66 0.39
CA GLN A 95 24.21 9.45 -0.82
C GLN A 95 22.92 10.19 -1.16
N GLN A 96 22.94 11.51 -1.02
CA GLN A 96 21.83 12.36 -1.43
C GLN A 96 21.76 12.39 -2.96
N ARG A 97 20.62 11.97 -3.52
CA ARG A 97 20.29 11.93 -4.95
C ARG A 97 21.23 11.07 -5.79
N ILE A 98 20.87 9.81 -5.94
CA ILE A 98 21.31 9.00 -7.08
C ILE A 98 20.18 8.92 -8.09
N GLU A 99 20.55 8.83 -9.37
CA GLU A 99 19.58 8.51 -10.42
C GLU A 99 18.95 7.14 -10.14
N PRO A 100 17.64 6.98 -10.40
CA PRO A 100 16.99 5.70 -10.22
C PRO A 100 17.56 4.65 -11.15
N PHE A 101 17.60 3.40 -10.69
CA PHE A 101 18.02 2.31 -11.55
C PHE A 101 17.02 2.09 -12.70
N ASP A 102 17.51 1.81 -13.90
CA ASP A 102 16.63 1.65 -15.07
C ASP A 102 15.57 0.56 -14.88
N TRP A 103 15.89 -0.53 -14.17
CA TRP A 103 14.93 -1.61 -13.88
C TRP A 103 13.80 -1.13 -12.96
N ALA A 104 14.09 -0.23 -12.02
CA ALA A 104 13.10 0.35 -11.12
C ALA A 104 12.17 1.29 -11.88
N VAL A 105 12.72 2.14 -12.75
CA VAL A 105 11.96 3.06 -13.61
C VAL A 105 11.04 2.31 -14.56
N ARG A 106 11.56 1.26 -15.23
CA ARG A 106 10.76 0.44 -16.15
C ARG A 106 9.62 -0.28 -15.44
N PHE A 107 9.87 -0.86 -14.27
CA PHE A 107 8.83 -1.54 -13.51
C PHE A 107 7.75 -0.57 -13.02
N GLU A 108 8.14 0.58 -12.44
CA GLU A 108 7.17 1.60 -12.00
C GLU A 108 6.33 2.11 -13.19
N ALA A 109 6.94 2.35 -14.34
CA ALA A 109 6.23 2.74 -15.56
C ALA A 109 5.18 1.68 -15.97
N GLN A 110 5.57 0.40 -15.97
CA GLN A 110 4.65 -0.69 -16.27
C GLN A 110 3.49 -0.77 -15.26
N VAL A 111 3.76 -0.55 -13.96
CA VAL A 111 2.73 -0.49 -12.92
C VAL A 111 1.74 0.65 -13.19
N ARG A 112 2.23 1.86 -13.52
CA ARG A 112 1.38 3.02 -13.84
C ARG A 112 0.50 2.76 -15.05
N GLU A 113 1.03 2.13 -16.11
CA GLU A 113 0.27 1.76 -17.30
C GLU A 113 -0.86 0.78 -16.96
N LEU A 114 -0.55 -0.29 -16.21
CA LEU A 114 -1.52 -1.30 -15.79
C LEU A 114 -2.63 -0.72 -14.92
N LEU A 115 -2.29 0.14 -13.95
CA LEU A 115 -3.26 0.85 -13.11
C LEU A 115 -4.17 1.76 -13.94
N SER A 116 -3.58 2.55 -14.85
CA SER A 116 -4.34 3.47 -15.71
C SER A 116 -5.33 2.71 -16.59
N ALA A 117 -4.90 1.58 -17.16
CA ALA A 117 -5.73 0.69 -17.96
C ALA A 117 -6.78 -0.10 -17.15
N GLY A 118 -6.69 -0.10 -15.81
CA GLY A 118 -7.52 -0.96 -14.95
C GLY A 118 -7.23 -2.46 -15.11
N ASN A 119 -6.06 -2.80 -15.65
CA ASN A 119 -5.63 -4.17 -15.87
C ASN A 119 -4.84 -4.66 -14.65
N HIS A 120 -5.54 -5.15 -13.63
CA HIS A 120 -4.91 -5.54 -12.37
C HIS A 120 -4.36 -6.98 -12.35
N GLU A 121 -4.76 -7.85 -13.29
CA GLU A 121 -4.33 -9.26 -13.29
C GLU A 121 -2.79 -9.42 -13.36
N PRO A 122 -2.05 -8.64 -14.18
CA PRO A 122 -0.60 -8.71 -14.16
C PRO A 122 0.04 -8.14 -12.88
N LEU A 123 -0.64 -7.21 -12.19
CA LEU A 123 -0.19 -6.70 -10.88
C LEU A 123 -0.40 -7.75 -9.78
N ILE A 124 -1.47 -8.55 -9.87
CA ILE A 124 -1.71 -9.68 -8.96
C ILE A 124 -0.66 -10.77 -9.19
N ASN A 125 -0.25 -10.99 -10.44
CA ASN A 125 0.75 -11.98 -10.83
C ASN A 125 2.09 -11.32 -11.21
N TYR A 126 2.53 -10.34 -10.42
CA TYR A 126 3.67 -9.48 -10.77
C TYR A 126 4.97 -10.25 -11.06
N GLU A 127 5.16 -11.44 -10.47
CA GLU A 127 6.31 -12.31 -10.72
C GLU A 127 6.46 -12.68 -12.21
N ALA A 128 5.33 -12.77 -12.93
CA ALA A 128 5.29 -13.03 -14.36
C ALA A 128 5.68 -11.81 -15.23
N LEU A 129 5.81 -10.62 -14.64
CA LEU A 129 6.29 -9.41 -15.33
C LEU A 129 7.81 -9.41 -15.55
N GLY A 130 8.50 -10.43 -15.04
CA GLY A 130 9.90 -10.71 -15.36
C GLY A 130 10.88 -10.09 -14.36
N ARG A 131 12.14 -9.96 -14.80
CA ARG A 131 13.28 -9.66 -13.90
C ARG A 131 13.16 -8.32 -13.19
N ASP A 132 12.68 -7.29 -13.88
CA ASP A 132 12.56 -5.94 -13.29
C ASP A 132 11.55 -5.95 -12.13
N ALA A 133 10.46 -6.71 -12.24
CA ALA A 133 9.48 -6.90 -11.18
C ALA A 133 10.05 -7.68 -9.98
N MET A 134 10.75 -8.77 -10.24
CA MET A 134 11.38 -9.59 -9.19
C MET A 134 12.47 -8.83 -8.42
N LEU A 135 13.19 -7.91 -9.08
CA LEU A 135 14.13 -7.02 -8.40
C LEU A 135 13.42 -5.92 -7.60
N SER A 136 12.33 -5.38 -8.15
CA SER A 136 11.60 -4.27 -7.55
C SER A 136 10.77 -4.65 -6.34
N ALA A 137 10.18 -5.84 -6.33
CA ALA A 137 9.27 -6.29 -5.29
C ALA A 137 9.67 -7.68 -4.77
N PRO A 138 10.84 -7.83 -4.13
CA PRO A 138 11.29 -9.12 -3.60
C PRO A 138 10.45 -9.60 -2.40
N THR A 139 9.70 -8.69 -1.79
CA THR A 139 8.84 -8.90 -0.62
C THR A 139 7.41 -8.40 -0.91
N PRO A 140 6.42 -8.84 -0.11
CA PRO A 140 5.02 -8.38 -0.20
C PRO A 140 4.74 -6.89 0.05
N ASP A 141 5.76 -6.04 0.18
CA ASP A 141 5.64 -4.60 0.52
C ASP A 141 4.82 -3.78 -0.49
N HIS A 142 4.60 -4.34 -1.68
CA HIS A 142 3.79 -3.77 -2.75
C HIS A 142 2.28 -4.11 -2.63
N TYR A 143 1.89 -5.08 -1.80
CA TYR A 143 0.49 -5.50 -1.65
C TYR A 143 -0.48 -4.37 -1.26
N PRO A 144 -0.10 -3.35 -0.45
CA PRO A 144 -0.97 -2.21 -0.19
C PRO A 144 -1.49 -1.50 -1.46
N LEU A 145 -0.73 -1.52 -2.57
CA LEU A 145 -1.22 -0.99 -3.86
C LEU A 145 -2.43 -1.78 -4.36
N LEU A 146 -2.42 -3.10 -4.22
CA LEU A 146 -3.51 -3.98 -4.66
C LEU A 146 -4.81 -3.66 -3.90
N TYR A 147 -4.71 -3.25 -2.63
CA TYR A 147 -5.89 -2.82 -1.87
C TYR A 147 -6.53 -1.57 -2.45
N VAL A 148 -5.72 -0.58 -2.81
CA VAL A 148 -6.20 0.65 -3.44
C VAL A 148 -6.75 0.36 -4.84
N ALA A 149 -6.03 -0.42 -5.65
CA ALA A 149 -6.44 -0.76 -7.01
C ALA A 149 -7.76 -1.57 -7.04
N ALA A 150 -7.90 -2.58 -6.19
CA ALA A 150 -9.11 -3.39 -6.08
C ALA A 150 -10.34 -2.61 -5.60
N ALA A 151 -10.13 -1.56 -4.81
CA ALA A 151 -11.20 -0.71 -4.32
C ALA A 151 -11.71 0.30 -5.36
N ARG A 152 -11.08 0.38 -6.54
CA ARG A 152 -11.49 1.23 -7.66
C ARG A 152 -12.84 0.81 -8.22
N THR A 153 -13.70 1.78 -8.46
CA THR A 153 -14.95 1.63 -9.21
C THR A 153 -14.72 1.93 -10.69
N GLN A 154 -15.50 1.30 -11.57
CA GLN A 154 -15.39 1.52 -13.01
C GLN A 154 -15.57 3.01 -13.37
N GLY A 155 -14.65 3.54 -14.17
CA GLY A 155 -14.69 4.94 -14.64
C GLY A 155 -13.98 5.94 -13.73
N GLU A 156 -13.56 5.56 -12.52
CA GLU A 156 -12.78 6.44 -11.65
C GLU A 156 -11.39 6.71 -12.25
N PRO A 157 -10.97 7.97 -12.37
CA PRO A 157 -9.62 8.31 -12.82
C PRO A 157 -8.56 7.84 -11.81
N VAL A 158 -7.44 7.38 -12.35
CA VAL A 158 -6.20 7.15 -11.60
C VAL A 158 -5.26 8.30 -11.89
N ILE A 159 -4.72 8.92 -10.85
CA ILE A 159 -3.67 9.93 -10.99
C ILE A 159 -2.48 9.58 -10.10
N PHE A 160 -1.32 10.15 -10.44
CA PHE A 160 -0.05 9.91 -9.77
C PHE A 160 0.52 11.23 -9.21
N PRO A 161 0.08 11.69 -8.02
CA PRO A 161 0.48 13.01 -7.50
C PRO A 161 1.97 13.13 -7.17
N VAL A 162 2.64 11.99 -6.94
CA VAL A 162 4.08 11.91 -6.65
C VAL A 162 4.65 10.77 -7.47
N GLU A 163 5.68 11.07 -8.24
CA GLU A 163 6.44 10.14 -9.08
C GLU A 163 7.93 10.42 -8.84
N ARG A 164 8.51 9.77 -7.84
CA ARG A 164 9.90 10.00 -7.41
C ARG A 164 10.52 8.70 -6.95
N PHE A 165 11.84 8.67 -6.97
CA PHE A 165 12.63 7.62 -6.34
C PHE A 165 13.47 8.19 -5.21
N ASP A 166 13.62 7.41 -4.16
CA ASP A 166 14.57 7.65 -3.09
C ASP A 166 15.66 6.58 -3.08
N GLY A 167 16.90 7.00 -2.81
CA GLY A 167 18.10 6.15 -2.84
C GLY A 167 18.23 5.23 -4.06
N GLY A 168 17.64 5.64 -5.20
CA GLY A 168 17.67 4.98 -6.51
C GLY A 168 16.83 3.72 -6.67
N SER A 169 16.46 3.04 -5.58
CA SER A 169 15.78 1.73 -5.59
C SER A 169 14.50 1.66 -4.75
N VAL A 170 14.01 2.81 -4.26
CA VAL A 170 12.72 2.91 -3.56
C VAL A 170 11.82 3.88 -4.30
N SER A 171 10.72 3.37 -4.86
CA SER A 171 9.72 4.21 -5.54
C SER A 171 8.83 4.88 -4.50
N MET A 172 8.72 6.20 -4.57
CA MET A 172 7.78 7.02 -3.80
C MET A 172 6.48 7.30 -4.57
N LEU A 173 6.15 6.44 -5.55
CA LEU A 173 4.93 6.55 -6.34
C LEU A 173 3.71 6.62 -5.43
N THR A 174 2.96 7.72 -5.54
CA THR A 174 1.67 7.88 -4.87
C THR A 174 0.56 7.69 -5.90
N VAL A 175 -0.41 6.83 -5.59
CA VAL A 175 -1.58 6.58 -6.45
C VAL A 175 -2.81 7.15 -5.77
N LYS A 176 -3.61 7.92 -6.51
CA LYS A 176 -4.93 8.38 -6.06
C LYS A 176 -6.01 7.96 -7.04
N ILE A 177 -7.06 7.36 -6.51
CA ILE A 177 -8.27 6.96 -7.23
C ILE A 177 -9.42 7.82 -6.72
N SER A 178 -10.06 8.58 -7.61
CA SER A 178 -11.05 9.61 -7.26
C SER A 178 -12.41 9.33 -7.86
#